data_AF-A0AAU2CF81-F1
#
_entry.id   AF-A0AAU2CF81-F1
#
_cell.length_a   1.000
_cell.length_b   1.000
_cell.length_c   1.000
_cell.angle_alpha   90.00
_cell.angle_beta   90.00
_cell.angle_gamma   90.00
#
_symmetry.space_group_name_H-M   'P 1'
#
loop_
_entity.id
_entity.type
_entity.pdbx_description
1 polymer ?
#
loop_
_entity_poly.entity_id
_entity_poly.type
_entity_poly.pdbx_seq_one_letter_code
_entity_poly.pdbx_strand_id
1 'polypeptide(L)'
;MVCGLLLAALSACGGAAVQHGSDGMSGAAGGRGGTPSSAAPTTGVPGVGDRLQRRIPAVSRQVVAVYGDGKGSADATVVLYARRGPSWERVRSWRGHNGKKGWTAEHHAGDNRSPVGVFTLTDAGGVLADPGTRLPYTRSASFAAPRWWARSHWHDFDYVIAIDYNRVKGAPPDDPTRPEGEEKGGGIWLHLDHGSGTSACVSLPRAAMEQLLRTLDPDRHPVVVMGDRAALKA
;
A
#
# COMPACT_ATOMS: atom_id res chain seq x y z
N MET A 1 -36.21 -24.97 45.01
CA MET A 1 -35.78 -25.56 46.29
C MET A 1 -35.31 -26.97 45.98
N VAL A 2 -34.04 -27.33 46.32
CA VAL A 2 -33.44 -28.70 46.22
C VAL A 2 -33.34 -29.24 44.76
N CYS A 3 -32.14 -29.52 44.21
CA CYS A 3 -31.25 -30.71 44.34
C CYS A 3 -31.86 -32.02 43.75
N GLY A 4 -31.13 -32.94 43.09
CA GLY A 4 -29.68 -33.15 42.92
C GLY A 4 -29.31 -33.76 41.53
N LEU A 5 -28.05 -34.11 41.15
CA LEU A 5 -27.08 -35.08 41.74
C LEU A 5 -27.62 -36.54 41.67
N LEU A 6 -26.94 -37.60 41.18
CA LEU A 6 -25.56 -37.94 40.69
C LEU A 6 -25.68 -39.06 39.60
N LEU A 7 -24.85 -39.26 38.55
CA LEU A 7 -23.40 -39.57 38.38
C LEU A 7 -23.07 -41.11 38.41
N ALA A 8 -22.20 -41.55 37.48
CA ALA A 8 -21.49 -42.86 37.37
C ALA A 8 -22.27 -44.07 36.76
N ALA A 9 -21.64 -45.13 36.20
CA ALA A 9 -20.34 -45.32 35.49
C ALA A 9 -20.24 -46.78 34.93
N LEU A 10 -19.10 -47.12 34.28
CA LEU A 10 -18.47 -48.46 34.04
C LEU A 10 -18.33 -48.96 32.58
N SER A 11 -17.35 -49.85 32.37
CA SER A 11 -16.81 -50.29 31.07
C SER A 11 -16.74 -51.82 30.94
N ALA A 12 -16.92 -52.34 29.71
CA ALA A 12 -16.69 -53.74 29.28
C ALA A 12 -16.74 -53.80 27.74
N CYS A 13 -16.12 -54.74 26.98
CA CYS A 13 -15.08 -55.74 27.26
C CYS A 13 -14.47 -56.29 25.95
N GLY A 14 -13.23 -56.80 26.00
CA GLY A 14 -12.63 -57.73 25.01
C GLY A 14 -12.13 -57.15 23.66
N GLY A 15 -11.24 -57.82 22.92
CA GLY A 15 -10.42 -59.00 23.27
C GLY A 15 -10.02 -59.90 22.08
N ALA A 16 -8.79 -60.44 22.10
CA ALA A 16 -8.20 -61.44 21.18
C ALA A 16 -7.84 -60.95 19.74
N ALA A 17 -6.76 -61.38 19.06
CA ALA A 17 -5.68 -62.32 19.43
C ALA A 17 -4.31 -61.98 18.78
N VAL A 18 -3.26 -62.67 19.26
CA VAL A 18 -1.84 -62.74 18.80
C VAL A 18 -1.68 -63.73 17.60
N GLN A 19 -0.54 -64.06 16.95
CA GLN A 19 0.95 -64.01 17.14
C GLN A 19 1.62 -64.26 15.72
N HIS A 20 2.92 -64.23 15.39
CA HIS A 20 4.23 -63.93 16.04
C HIS A 20 5.35 -63.70 14.97
N GLY A 21 6.48 -63.07 15.35
CA GLY A 21 7.81 -63.18 14.69
C GLY A 21 8.03 -62.41 13.36
N SER A 22 9.26 -62.11 12.93
CA SER A 22 10.57 -62.09 13.64
C SER A 22 11.59 -61.19 12.91
N ASP A 23 12.74 -60.97 13.55
CA ASP A 23 13.99 -60.44 12.97
C ASP A 23 14.02 -58.96 12.52
N GLY A 24 15.23 -58.39 12.50
CA GLY A 24 15.45 -56.98 12.18
C GLY A 24 16.88 -56.71 11.72
N MET A 25 17.12 -55.50 11.19
CA MET A 25 18.46 -55.03 10.84
C MET A 25 18.54 -53.49 10.93
N SER A 26 19.73 -52.96 11.20
CA SER A 26 19.96 -51.51 11.31
C SER A 26 19.97 -50.84 9.94
N GLY A 27 19.39 -49.63 9.83
CA GLY A 27 19.38 -48.86 8.58
C GLY A 27 19.09 -47.38 8.79
N ALA A 28 20.13 -46.57 8.97
CA ALA A 28 19.99 -45.11 9.07
C ALA A 28 19.97 -44.46 7.67
N ALA A 29 18.93 -43.67 7.37
CA ALA A 29 18.80 -42.94 6.11
C ALA A 29 18.28 -41.51 6.34
N GLY A 30 19.19 -40.55 6.52
CA GLY A 30 18.85 -39.12 6.64
C GLY A 30 18.39 -38.52 5.31
N GLY A 31 17.12 -38.12 5.21
CA GLY A 31 16.42 -37.88 3.94
C GLY A 31 16.07 -36.43 3.58
N ARG A 32 16.86 -35.42 3.98
CA ARG A 32 16.77 -34.01 3.53
C ARG A 32 15.38 -33.35 3.63
N GLY A 33 15.04 -32.87 4.83
CA GLY A 33 14.04 -31.80 4.95
C GLY A 33 14.53 -30.56 4.20
N GLY A 34 13.84 -30.17 3.13
CA GLY A 34 14.22 -29.05 2.28
C GLY A 34 14.06 -27.72 3.02
N THR A 35 15.17 -27.12 3.47
CA THR A 35 15.16 -25.77 4.02
C THR A 35 14.63 -24.80 2.95
N PRO A 36 13.63 -23.94 3.24
CA PRO A 36 13.23 -22.92 2.29
C PRO A 36 14.43 -22.03 1.98
N SER A 37 14.75 -21.87 0.69
CA SER A 37 15.91 -21.08 0.27
C SER A 37 15.78 -19.66 0.82
N SER A 38 16.72 -19.27 1.68
CA SER A 38 16.77 -17.92 2.24
C SER A 38 17.16 -16.96 1.12
N ALA A 39 16.14 -16.40 0.45
CA ALA A 39 16.33 -15.37 -0.56
C ALA A 39 17.15 -14.23 0.06
N ALA A 40 18.24 -13.85 -0.61
CA ALA A 40 19.13 -12.80 -0.12
C ALA A 40 18.33 -11.54 0.24
N PRO A 41 18.64 -10.86 1.36
CA PRO A 41 17.85 -9.74 1.85
C PRO A 41 17.74 -8.67 0.77
N THR A 42 16.53 -8.45 0.27
CA THR A 42 16.29 -7.54 -0.85
C THR A 42 16.54 -6.10 -0.39
N THR A 43 17.62 -5.51 -0.89
CA THR A 43 18.04 -4.13 -0.58
C THR A 43 17.10 -3.08 -1.16
N GLY A 44 16.28 -3.47 -2.13
CA GLY A 44 15.20 -2.66 -2.72
C GLY A 44 13.87 -2.75 -1.97
N VAL A 45 12.88 -2.03 -2.46
CA VAL A 45 11.49 -2.09 -1.97
C VAL A 45 10.86 -3.40 -2.48
N PRO A 46 10.28 -4.25 -1.61
CA PRO A 46 9.78 -5.55 -2.01
C PRO A 46 8.81 -5.50 -3.20
N GLY A 47 9.05 -6.32 -4.22
CA GLY A 47 8.19 -6.38 -5.42
C GLY A 47 8.35 -5.22 -6.40
N VAL A 48 9.33 -4.32 -6.19
CA VAL A 48 9.74 -3.29 -7.16
C VAL A 48 11.01 -3.77 -7.88
N GLY A 49 10.97 -3.80 -9.21
CA GLY A 49 12.08 -4.21 -10.07
C GLY A 49 13.12 -3.10 -10.27
N ASP A 50 14.33 -3.49 -10.67
CA ASP A 50 15.51 -2.64 -10.83
C ASP A 50 15.27 -1.32 -11.58
N ARG A 51 14.42 -1.34 -12.62
CA ARG A 51 14.09 -0.16 -13.44
C ARG A 51 13.44 0.95 -12.63
N LEU A 52 12.53 0.62 -11.71
CA LEU A 52 11.92 1.58 -10.79
C LEU A 52 12.74 1.74 -9.51
N GLN A 53 13.41 0.69 -9.04
CA GLN A 53 14.28 0.77 -7.86
C GLN A 53 15.43 1.76 -8.04
N ARG A 54 16.00 1.88 -9.25
CA ARG A 54 17.00 2.91 -9.60
C ARG A 54 16.42 4.33 -9.69
N ARG A 55 15.10 4.50 -9.80
CA ARG A 55 14.43 5.81 -9.77
C ARG A 55 14.08 6.30 -8.36
N ILE A 56 14.17 5.44 -7.34
CA ILE A 56 14.05 5.85 -5.94
C ILE A 56 15.35 6.59 -5.56
N PRO A 57 15.31 7.86 -5.13
CA PRO A 57 16.51 8.62 -4.79
C PRO A 57 17.31 7.92 -3.69
N ALA A 58 18.63 7.81 -3.87
CA ALA A 58 19.51 7.09 -2.93
C ALA A 58 19.49 7.67 -1.50
N VAL A 59 19.15 8.94 -1.36
CA VAL A 59 18.96 9.64 -0.07
C VAL A 59 17.65 9.26 0.65
N SER A 60 16.64 8.76 -0.07
CA SER A 60 15.31 8.48 0.46
C SER A 60 15.34 7.43 1.57
N ARG A 61 14.57 7.71 2.64
CA ARG A 61 14.40 6.88 3.83
C ARG A 61 12.94 6.49 4.09
N GLN A 62 12.02 6.90 3.21
CA GLN A 62 10.58 6.62 3.28
C GLN A 62 10.00 6.41 1.88
N VAL A 63 9.26 5.32 1.69
CA VAL A 63 8.59 4.99 0.42
C VAL A 63 7.14 4.61 0.70
N VAL A 64 6.20 5.27 0.02
CA VAL A 64 4.82 4.79 -0.13
C VAL A 64 4.77 3.93 -1.39
N ALA A 65 4.65 2.61 -1.25
CA ALA A 65 4.50 1.70 -2.37
C ALA A 65 3.01 1.44 -2.62
N VAL A 66 2.51 1.78 -3.81
CA VAL A 66 1.12 1.51 -4.24
C VAL A 66 1.14 0.40 -5.27
N TYR A 67 0.79 -0.79 -4.83
CA TYR A 67 0.70 -1.97 -5.69
C TYR A 67 -0.74 -2.14 -6.18
N GLY A 68 -1.02 -1.74 -7.41
CA GLY A 68 -2.27 -2.08 -8.09
C GLY A 68 -2.34 -3.57 -8.36
N ASP A 69 -3.48 -4.21 -8.10
CA ASP A 69 -3.62 -5.66 -8.22
C ASP A 69 -3.72 -6.15 -9.68
N GLY A 70 -3.90 -5.26 -10.66
CA GLY A 70 -3.70 -5.54 -12.10
C GLY A 70 -3.78 -4.31 -13.01
N LYS A 71 -3.26 -4.40 -14.25
CA LYS A 71 -3.15 -3.28 -15.22
C LYS A 71 -4.49 -2.56 -15.51
N GLY A 72 -5.61 -3.25 -15.37
CA GLY A 72 -6.96 -2.71 -15.53
C GLY A 72 -7.82 -2.67 -14.27
N SER A 73 -7.28 -3.07 -13.10
CA SER A 73 -8.03 -3.05 -11.85
C SER A 73 -8.01 -1.67 -11.20
N ALA A 74 -9.11 -1.31 -10.53
CA ALA A 74 -9.18 -0.16 -9.63
C ALA A 74 -8.54 -0.45 -8.25
N ASP A 75 -8.32 -1.71 -7.88
CA ASP A 75 -7.90 -2.11 -6.53
C ASP A 75 -6.39 -2.02 -6.33
N ALA A 76 -5.98 -1.48 -5.17
CA ALA A 76 -4.59 -1.37 -4.77
C ALA A 76 -4.33 -1.82 -3.33
N THR A 77 -3.06 -2.13 -3.06
CA THR A 77 -2.49 -2.22 -1.71
C THR A 77 -1.50 -1.06 -1.53
N VAL A 78 -1.77 -0.17 -0.57
CA VAL A 78 -0.87 0.94 -0.20
C VAL A 78 -0.01 0.50 0.98
N VAL A 79 1.30 0.67 0.90
CA VAL A 79 2.26 0.17 1.89
C VAL A 79 3.28 1.25 2.22
N LEU A 80 3.43 1.59 3.51
CA LEU A 80 4.50 2.48 3.97
C LEU A 80 5.73 1.66 4.33
N TYR A 81 6.84 1.94 3.68
CA TYR A 81 8.17 1.42 4.00
C TYR A 81 9.06 2.51 4.60
N ALA A 82 9.83 2.14 5.61
CA ALA A 82 10.91 2.96 6.16
C ALA A 82 12.24 2.22 6.01
N ARG A 83 13.29 2.96 5.63
CA ARG A 83 14.64 2.39 5.47
C ARG A 83 15.34 2.28 6.81
N ARG A 84 15.87 1.10 7.14
CA ARG A 84 16.68 0.81 8.34
C ARG A 84 17.97 0.13 7.90
N GLY A 85 19.09 0.82 8.10
CA GLY A 85 20.39 0.42 7.53
C GLY A 85 20.30 0.28 6.00
N PRO A 86 20.70 -0.87 5.43
CA PRO A 86 20.59 -1.12 3.99
C PRO A 86 19.15 -1.42 3.52
N SER A 87 18.28 -1.93 4.40
CA SER A 87 17.02 -2.59 4.03
C SER A 87 15.79 -1.69 4.15
N TRP A 88 14.72 -2.05 3.43
CA TRP A 88 13.39 -1.46 3.57
C TRP A 88 12.47 -2.36 4.41
N GLU A 89 11.89 -1.81 5.47
CA GLU A 89 10.97 -2.54 6.35
C GLU A 89 9.55 -1.96 6.28
N ARG A 90 8.54 -2.85 6.24
CA ARG A 90 7.12 -2.48 6.17
C ARG A 90 6.63 -1.94 7.51
N VAL A 91 6.26 -0.66 7.55
CA VAL A 91 5.70 0.02 8.74
C VAL A 91 4.18 -0.22 8.87
N ARG A 92 3.46 -0.08 7.75
CA ARG A 92 1.99 -0.19 7.66
C ARG A 92 1.59 -0.68 6.27
N SER A 93 0.37 -1.19 6.14
CA SER A 93 -0.23 -1.65 4.89
C SER A 93 -1.74 -1.48 4.97
N TRP A 94 -2.36 -1.03 3.87
CA TRP A 94 -3.78 -0.75 3.77
C TRP A 94 -4.32 -1.14 2.39
N ARG A 95 -5.64 -1.30 2.27
CA ARG A 95 -6.35 -1.25 0.99
C ARG A 95 -6.59 0.19 0.57
N GLY A 96 -6.82 0.39 -0.72
CA GLY A 96 -7.13 1.67 -1.35
C GLY A 96 -7.42 1.45 -2.83
N HIS A 97 -7.81 2.49 -3.55
CA HIS A 97 -8.10 2.41 -4.97
C HIS A 97 -7.18 3.31 -5.80
N ASN A 98 -7.00 2.98 -7.07
CA ASN A 98 -6.30 3.76 -8.07
C ASN A 98 -7.28 4.21 -9.18
N GLY A 99 -6.78 4.80 -10.27
CA GLY A 99 -7.61 5.21 -11.42
C GLY A 99 -8.47 4.06 -11.93
N LYS A 100 -9.75 4.31 -12.19
CA LYS A 100 -10.77 3.26 -12.46
C LYS A 100 -10.58 2.44 -13.74
N LYS A 101 -9.67 2.82 -14.64
CA LYS A 101 -9.22 1.99 -15.79
C LYS A 101 -7.84 1.34 -15.55
N GLY A 102 -7.37 1.34 -14.31
CA GLY A 102 -6.08 0.81 -13.88
C GLY A 102 -4.92 1.76 -14.15
N TRP A 103 -3.88 1.26 -14.80
CA TRP A 103 -2.53 1.86 -14.81
C TRP A 103 -2.01 2.14 -16.21
N THR A 104 -1.09 3.10 -16.35
CA THR A 104 -0.40 3.41 -17.61
C THR A 104 1.01 3.98 -17.37
N ALA A 105 1.95 3.73 -18.27
CA ALA A 105 3.22 4.45 -18.31
C ALA A 105 3.10 5.81 -19.05
N GLU A 106 2.08 5.94 -19.89
CA GLU A 106 1.75 7.08 -20.75
C GLU A 106 0.40 7.63 -20.27
N HIS A 107 0.43 8.48 -19.24
CA HIS A 107 -0.76 9.10 -18.67
C HIS A 107 -1.10 10.40 -19.41
N HIS A 108 -2.39 10.61 -19.60
CA HIS A 108 -2.96 11.77 -20.27
C HIS A 108 -4.24 12.21 -19.55
N ALA A 109 -4.58 13.50 -19.65
CA ALA A 109 -5.79 14.06 -19.06
C ALA A 109 -7.05 13.27 -19.48
N GLY A 110 -7.87 12.86 -18.49
CA GLY A 110 -9.11 12.12 -18.76
C GLY A 110 -8.94 10.66 -19.20
N ASP A 111 -7.74 10.08 -19.24
CA ASP A 111 -7.57 8.65 -19.57
C ASP A 111 -8.28 7.71 -18.55
N ASN A 112 -8.46 8.20 -17.31
CA ASN A 112 -8.98 7.52 -16.12
C ASN A 112 -8.06 6.43 -15.53
N ARG A 113 -6.74 6.61 -15.64
CA ARG A 113 -5.69 5.70 -15.16
C ARG A 113 -4.73 6.40 -14.20
N SER A 114 -4.09 5.63 -13.32
CA SER A 114 -2.97 6.12 -12.52
C SER A 114 -1.64 5.97 -13.27
N PRO A 115 -0.72 6.94 -13.19
CA PRO A 115 0.60 6.85 -13.81
C PRO A 115 1.49 5.83 -13.09
N VAL A 116 2.25 5.05 -13.86
CA VAL A 116 3.30 4.16 -13.36
C VAL A 116 4.59 4.95 -13.17
N GLY A 117 5.22 4.85 -12.00
CA GLY A 117 6.54 5.44 -11.80
C GLY A 117 6.98 5.59 -10.36
N VAL A 118 8.00 6.44 -10.19
CA VAL A 118 8.47 6.96 -8.90
C VAL A 118 8.37 8.47 -8.95
N PHE A 119 7.74 9.06 -7.93
CA PHE A 119 7.48 10.49 -7.80
C PHE A 119 7.76 10.94 -6.35
N THR A 120 8.18 12.18 -6.14
CA THR A 120 8.35 12.74 -4.80
C THR A 120 7.00 13.10 -4.16
N LEU A 121 6.98 13.16 -2.83
CA LEU A 121 5.84 13.61 -2.02
C LEU A 121 6.29 14.84 -1.22
N THR A 122 6.16 16.03 -1.80
CA THR A 122 6.71 17.26 -1.20
C THR A 122 5.72 18.04 -0.35
N ASP A 123 4.42 18.00 -0.67
CA ASP A 123 3.41 18.90 -0.10
C ASP A 123 2.14 18.18 0.35
N ALA A 124 1.42 18.75 1.32
CA ALA A 124 0.16 18.26 1.87
C ALA A 124 -0.88 19.39 2.00
N GLY A 125 -2.13 19.03 2.26
CA GLY A 125 -3.21 20.01 2.44
C GLY A 125 -4.59 19.40 2.58
N GLY A 126 -5.63 20.22 2.37
CA GLY A 126 -7.02 19.80 2.35
C GLY A 126 -7.99 20.82 2.95
N VAL A 127 -9.26 20.44 3.08
CA VAL A 127 -10.31 21.26 3.70
C VAL A 127 -10.14 21.34 5.24
N LEU A 128 -9.69 20.25 5.84
CA LEU A 128 -9.58 20.12 7.30
C LEU A 128 -8.31 20.76 7.87
N ALA A 129 -8.31 20.98 9.18
CA ALA A 129 -7.12 21.39 9.92
C ALA A 129 -6.04 20.30 9.86
N ASP A 130 -4.77 20.71 9.93
CA ASP A 130 -3.62 19.81 9.94
C ASP A 130 -3.75 18.75 11.06
N PRO A 131 -3.72 17.44 10.74
CA PRO A 131 -3.78 16.35 11.71
C PRO A 131 -2.42 16.03 12.39
N GLY A 132 -1.43 16.92 12.26
CA GLY A 132 -0.09 16.85 12.85
C GLY A 132 1.00 16.42 11.87
N THR A 133 1.00 16.94 10.65
CA THR A 133 1.96 16.57 9.60
C THR A 133 3.35 17.20 9.79
N ARG A 134 4.31 16.70 9.01
CA ARG A 134 5.67 17.27 8.86
C ARG A 134 5.92 17.84 7.46
N LEU A 135 5.06 17.51 6.49
CA LEU A 135 5.07 18.13 5.17
C LEU A 135 4.46 19.53 5.27
N PRO A 136 4.86 20.50 4.41
CA PRO A 136 4.13 21.76 4.24
C PRO A 136 2.64 21.50 4.02
N TYR A 137 1.77 22.09 4.86
CA TYR A 137 0.32 21.83 4.83
C TYR A 137 -0.49 23.08 4.43
N THR A 138 -1.12 23.03 3.27
CA THR A 138 -2.05 24.08 2.83
C THR A 138 -3.49 23.72 3.20
N ARG A 139 -4.06 24.41 4.19
CA ARG A 139 -5.49 24.33 4.47
C ARG A 139 -6.26 25.34 3.61
N SER A 140 -7.24 24.88 2.83
CA SER A 140 -8.10 25.79 2.05
C SER A 140 -9.47 25.19 1.74
N ALA A 141 -10.46 26.06 1.53
CA ALA A 141 -11.78 25.68 1.01
C ALA A 141 -11.75 25.35 -0.50
N SER A 142 -10.70 25.73 -1.24
CA SER A 142 -10.49 25.37 -2.66
C SER A 142 -10.49 23.86 -2.89
N PHE A 143 -10.02 23.08 -1.91
CA PHE A 143 -10.07 21.61 -1.96
C PHE A 143 -11.48 21.01 -1.89
N ALA A 144 -12.51 21.77 -1.51
CA ALA A 144 -13.82 21.19 -1.23
C ALA A 144 -14.48 20.59 -2.48
N ALA A 145 -14.63 19.25 -2.50
CA ALA A 145 -15.27 18.54 -3.60
C ALA A 145 -16.66 19.13 -3.93
N PRO A 146 -16.99 19.40 -5.22
CA PRO A 146 -18.22 20.09 -5.59
C PRO A 146 -19.47 19.38 -5.07
N ARG A 147 -20.43 20.14 -4.52
CA ARG A 147 -21.64 19.56 -3.91
C ARG A 147 -22.60 18.90 -4.91
N TRP A 148 -22.38 19.06 -6.22
CA TRP A 148 -23.07 18.32 -7.29
C TRP A 148 -22.47 16.92 -7.56
N TRP A 149 -21.32 16.58 -6.97
CA TRP A 149 -20.83 15.20 -6.94
C TRP A 149 -21.68 14.34 -5.99
N ALA A 150 -21.69 13.03 -6.20
CA ALA A 150 -22.33 12.10 -5.27
C ALA A 150 -21.71 12.21 -3.86
N ARG A 151 -22.55 12.04 -2.82
CA ARG A 151 -22.18 12.33 -1.42
C ARG A 151 -20.96 11.55 -0.91
N SER A 152 -20.66 10.40 -1.50
CA SER A 152 -19.46 9.61 -1.26
C SER A 152 -18.17 10.42 -1.44
N HIS A 153 -18.13 11.31 -2.43
CA HIS A 153 -16.93 12.09 -2.78
C HIS A 153 -16.80 13.41 -2.01
N TRP A 154 -17.79 13.79 -1.20
CA TRP A 154 -17.82 15.11 -0.53
C TRP A 154 -16.66 15.35 0.44
N HIS A 155 -15.92 14.29 0.79
CA HIS A 155 -14.78 14.27 1.70
C HIS A 155 -13.49 13.77 1.04
N ASP A 156 -13.46 13.53 -0.28
CA ASP A 156 -12.28 12.99 -0.99
C ASP A 156 -11.01 13.79 -0.63
N PHE A 157 -11.11 15.11 -0.64
CA PHE A 157 -10.01 16.05 -0.42
C PHE A 157 -10.06 16.75 0.94
N ASP A 158 -10.72 16.15 1.94
CA ASP A 158 -10.62 16.58 3.35
C ASP A 158 -9.14 16.63 3.78
N TYR A 159 -8.35 15.65 3.30
CA TYR A 159 -6.90 15.55 3.42
C TYR A 159 -6.30 15.09 2.08
N VAL A 160 -5.21 15.74 1.63
CA VAL A 160 -4.43 15.38 0.45
C VAL A 160 -2.92 15.39 0.72
N ILE A 161 -2.17 14.55 0.01
CA ILE A 161 -0.71 14.65 -0.16
C ILE A 161 -0.43 14.67 -1.66
N ALA A 162 0.35 15.63 -2.12
CA ALA A 162 0.66 15.79 -3.53
C ALA A 162 1.62 14.69 -4.03
N ILE A 163 1.27 14.07 -5.15
CA ILE A 163 2.20 13.23 -5.93
C ILE A 163 2.82 14.14 -6.99
N ASP A 164 4.15 14.25 -7.01
CA ASP A 164 4.87 15.13 -7.93
C ASP A 164 4.92 14.59 -9.38
N TYR A 165 3.75 14.42 -9.97
CA TYR A 165 3.49 14.20 -11.39
C TYR A 165 2.99 15.51 -12.00
N ASN A 166 3.72 16.06 -12.99
CA ASN A 166 3.36 17.27 -13.75
C ASN A 166 2.82 18.42 -12.87
N ARG A 167 3.58 18.81 -11.84
CA ARG A 167 3.29 19.96 -10.96
C ARG A 167 4.59 20.63 -10.51
N VAL A 168 4.47 21.87 -10.03
CA VAL A 168 5.55 22.53 -9.28
C VAL A 168 5.68 21.86 -7.92
N LYS A 169 6.89 21.46 -7.55
CA LYS A 169 7.20 20.81 -6.25
C LYS A 169 7.47 21.86 -5.18
N GLY A 170 7.00 21.67 -3.95
CA GLY A 170 7.08 22.70 -2.90
C GLY A 170 6.03 23.81 -3.05
N ALA A 171 5.05 23.62 -3.95
CA ALA A 171 3.90 24.50 -4.11
C ALA A 171 2.66 23.86 -3.47
N PRO A 172 1.60 24.62 -3.11
CA PRO A 172 0.36 24.05 -2.60
C PRO A 172 -0.18 22.87 -3.44
N PRO A 173 -0.84 21.86 -2.85
CA PRO A 173 -1.39 20.75 -3.63
C PRO A 173 -2.46 21.17 -4.64
N ASP A 174 -3.17 22.28 -4.39
CA ASP A 174 -4.15 22.91 -5.28
C ASP A 174 -3.56 23.90 -6.29
N ASP A 175 -2.23 24.02 -6.39
CA ASP A 175 -1.57 24.77 -7.46
C ASP A 175 -1.94 24.17 -8.84
N PRO A 176 -2.55 24.97 -9.75
CA PRO A 176 -3.02 24.47 -11.05
C PRO A 176 -1.89 24.24 -12.05
N THR A 177 -0.67 24.72 -11.82
CA THR A 177 0.42 24.76 -12.81
C THR A 177 0.83 23.36 -13.27
N ARG A 178 0.84 23.14 -14.59
CA ARG A 178 1.28 21.92 -15.27
C ARG A 178 2.48 22.19 -16.18
N PRO A 179 3.74 22.07 -15.67
CA PRO A 179 4.94 22.41 -16.43
C PRO A 179 5.15 21.63 -17.74
N GLU A 180 4.52 20.47 -17.87
CA GLU A 180 4.56 19.61 -19.06
C GLU A 180 3.26 19.69 -19.89
N GLY A 181 2.41 20.69 -19.63
CA GLY A 181 1.13 20.94 -20.31
C GLY A 181 -0.06 20.20 -19.71
N GLU A 182 -1.26 20.69 -19.99
CA GLU A 182 -2.52 20.12 -19.46
C GLU A 182 -2.83 18.72 -20.02
N GLU A 183 -2.53 18.47 -21.30
CA GLU A 183 -2.81 17.18 -21.99
C GLU A 183 -2.16 15.97 -21.29
N LYS A 184 -1.02 16.18 -20.61
CA LYS A 184 -0.34 15.14 -19.83
C LYS A 184 -1.09 14.77 -18.53
N GLY A 185 -2.05 15.60 -18.10
CA GLY A 185 -2.75 15.45 -16.83
C GLY A 185 -1.88 15.88 -15.63
N GLY A 186 -2.51 15.98 -14.46
CA GLY A 186 -1.88 16.45 -13.22
C GLY A 186 -2.89 16.50 -12.08
N GLY A 187 -2.55 17.18 -10.97
CA GLY A 187 -3.43 17.21 -9.78
C GLY A 187 -3.61 15.83 -9.13
N ILE A 188 -2.61 14.96 -9.27
CA ILE A 188 -2.66 13.58 -8.80
C ILE A 188 -2.23 13.56 -7.32
N TRP A 189 -3.09 13.02 -6.46
CA TRP A 189 -2.90 13.07 -5.00
C TRP A 189 -3.05 11.68 -4.36
N LEU A 190 -2.51 11.53 -3.16
CA LEU A 190 -3.03 10.60 -2.15
C LEU A 190 -4.19 11.29 -1.43
N HIS A 191 -5.38 10.68 -1.36
CA HIS A 191 -6.56 11.33 -0.76
C HIS A 191 -7.52 10.33 -0.06
N LEU A 192 -8.62 10.82 0.53
CA LEU A 192 -9.55 9.95 1.27
C LEU A 192 -10.35 9.03 0.35
N ASP A 193 -10.59 7.80 0.82
CA ASP A 193 -11.34 6.79 0.06
C ASP A 193 -12.87 6.92 0.16
N HIS A 194 -13.50 6.80 -1.00
CA HIS A 194 -14.94 6.79 -1.23
C HIS A 194 -15.48 5.42 -1.70
N GLY A 195 -14.63 4.38 -1.74
CA GLY A 195 -15.04 3.00 -2.03
C GLY A 195 -15.10 2.62 -3.51
N SER A 196 -14.39 3.33 -4.39
CA SER A 196 -14.29 2.98 -5.81
C SER A 196 -13.04 3.56 -6.49
N GLY A 197 -12.79 3.17 -7.74
CA GLY A 197 -11.68 3.69 -8.54
C GLY A 197 -11.78 5.18 -8.86
N THR A 198 -10.65 5.87 -8.76
CA THR A 198 -10.53 7.33 -8.93
C THR A 198 -10.47 7.74 -10.42
N SER A 199 -10.22 9.03 -10.69
CA SER A 199 -9.85 9.49 -12.04
C SER A 199 -8.35 9.35 -12.38
N ALA A 200 -7.45 9.31 -11.39
CA ALA A 200 -5.99 9.15 -11.57
C ALA A 200 -5.25 9.00 -10.24
N CYS A 201 -5.78 9.65 -9.20
CA CYS A 201 -5.28 9.63 -7.81
C CYS A 201 -5.25 8.24 -7.17
N VAL A 202 -4.63 8.14 -6.00
CA VAL A 202 -4.71 6.94 -5.15
C VAL A 202 -5.50 7.30 -3.88
N SER A 203 -6.61 6.60 -3.65
CA SER A 203 -7.46 6.81 -2.48
C SER A 203 -7.12 5.82 -1.36
N LEU A 204 -7.26 6.23 -0.11
CA LEU A 204 -6.97 5.41 1.06
C LEU A 204 -7.86 5.80 2.27
N PRO A 205 -8.15 4.87 3.20
CA PRO A 205 -8.99 5.16 4.38
C PRO A 205 -8.44 6.31 5.22
N ARG A 206 -9.31 7.13 5.85
CA ARG A 206 -8.91 8.28 6.71
C ARG A 206 -7.80 7.94 7.71
N ALA A 207 -7.93 6.83 8.43
CA ALA A 207 -6.93 6.39 9.39
C ALA A 207 -5.56 6.05 8.75
N ALA A 208 -5.54 5.63 7.48
CA ALA A 208 -4.30 5.45 6.72
C ALA A 208 -3.72 6.81 6.30
N MET A 209 -4.56 7.71 5.79
CA MET A 209 -4.14 9.03 5.32
C MET A 209 -3.52 9.87 6.46
N GLU A 210 -4.15 9.91 7.62
CA GLU A 210 -3.61 10.62 8.77
C GLU A 210 -2.33 9.97 9.33
N GLN A 211 -2.18 8.63 9.20
CA GLN A 211 -0.93 7.95 9.56
C GLN A 211 0.19 8.32 8.57
N LEU A 212 -0.10 8.47 7.27
CA LEU A 212 0.88 9.01 6.31
C LEU A 212 1.24 10.45 6.66
N LEU A 213 0.25 11.34 6.82
CA LEU A 213 0.49 12.75 7.15
C LEU A 213 1.38 12.92 8.38
N ARG A 214 1.11 12.22 9.49
CA ARG A 214 1.94 12.31 10.73
C ARG A 214 3.32 11.64 10.63
N THR A 215 3.57 10.82 9.60
CA THR A 215 4.79 9.99 9.50
C THR A 215 5.72 10.41 8.37
N LEU A 216 5.20 10.84 7.22
CA LEU A 216 6.01 11.33 6.10
C LEU A 216 6.73 12.62 6.52
N ASP A 217 8.02 12.69 6.22
CA ASP A 217 8.94 13.64 6.81
C ASP A 217 9.88 14.18 5.71
N PRO A 218 9.88 15.49 5.42
CA PRO A 218 10.59 16.04 4.25
C PRO A 218 12.10 15.78 4.28
N ASP A 219 12.71 15.78 5.47
CA ASP A 219 14.15 15.48 5.67
C ASP A 219 14.48 14.00 5.42
N ARG A 220 13.46 13.14 5.33
CA ARG A 220 13.58 11.72 4.96
C ARG A 220 13.33 11.47 3.48
N HIS A 221 13.09 12.54 2.71
CA HIS A 221 12.86 12.56 1.27
C HIS A 221 11.85 11.49 0.80
N PRO A 222 10.56 11.64 1.17
CA PRO A 222 9.55 10.63 0.93
C PRO A 222 9.17 10.60 -0.56
N VAL A 223 9.01 9.39 -1.09
CA VAL A 223 8.56 9.16 -2.47
C VAL A 223 7.39 8.18 -2.50
N VAL A 224 6.57 8.28 -3.54
CA VAL A 224 5.67 7.20 -3.94
C VAL A 224 6.31 6.39 -5.08
N VAL A 225 6.18 5.06 -5.01
CA VAL A 225 6.40 4.16 -6.14
C VAL A 225 5.09 3.44 -6.42
N MET A 226 4.59 3.55 -7.65
CA MET A 226 3.21 3.17 -7.96
C MET A 226 3.07 2.53 -9.35
N GLY A 227 2.22 1.51 -9.43
CA GLY A 227 1.97 0.74 -10.66
C GLY A 227 1.21 -0.55 -10.37
N ASP A 228 0.78 -1.26 -11.43
CA ASP A 228 0.28 -2.63 -11.29
C ASP A 228 1.42 -3.63 -10.98
N ARG A 229 1.07 -4.82 -10.49
CA ARG A 229 2.05 -5.88 -10.12
C ARG A 229 3.04 -6.27 -11.22
N ALA A 230 2.71 -6.13 -12.51
CA ALA A 230 3.64 -6.44 -13.60
C ALA A 230 4.51 -5.21 -13.93
N ALA A 231 3.88 -4.04 -14.05
CA ALA A 231 4.57 -2.77 -14.30
C ALA A 231 5.53 -2.36 -13.17
N LEU A 232 5.30 -2.80 -11.93
CA LEU A 232 6.23 -2.61 -10.80
C LEU A 232 7.43 -3.56 -10.81
N LYS A 233 7.28 -4.79 -11.34
CA LYS A 233 8.33 -5.82 -11.32
C LYS A 233 9.34 -5.72 -12.49
N ALA A 234 8.93 -5.09 -13.59
CA ALA A 234 9.78 -4.80 -14.75
C ALA A 234 10.64 -3.54 -14.53
#